data_AF-A0A4Q9VW39-F1
#
_entry.id   AF-A0A4Q9VW39-F1
#
_cell.length_a   1.000
_cell.length_b   1.000
_cell.length_c   1.000
_cell.angle_alpha   90.00
_cell.angle_beta   90.00
_cell.angle_gamma   90.00
#
_symmetry.space_group_name_H-M   'P 1'
#
loop_
_entity.id
_entity.type
_entity.pdbx_description
1 polymer ?
#
loop_
_entity_poly.entity_id
_entity_poly.type
_entity_poly.pdbx_seq_one_letter_code
_entity_poly.pdbx_strand_id
1 'polypeptide(L)'
;MARRCELTGKAVLSGNNVSHANNRTRRRFLPNLVAVTLISDALAQNVRLRVSAHALRSVEHRGGLDAFLTKASEVELSPRARLLKRQIAQKLVATAAAA
;
A
#
# COMPACT_ATOMS: atom_id res chain seq x y z
N MET A 1 11.26 10.78 -7.25
CA MET A 1 10.40 9.90 -6.41
C MET A 1 9.98 8.67 -7.21
N ALA A 2 10.17 7.47 -6.68
CA ALA A 2 9.64 6.25 -7.30
C ALA A 2 8.10 6.25 -7.23
N ARG A 3 7.42 6.12 -8.36
CA ARG A 3 5.95 5.96 -8.43
C ARG A 3 5.57 4.55 -8.01
N ARG A 4 5.65 4.26 -6.70
CA ARG A 4 5.34 2.97 -6.09
C ARG A 4 4.22 3.12 -5.05
N CYS A 5 3.30 2.17 -5.01
CA CYS A 5 2.29 2.10 -3.96
C CYS A 5 2.94 1.68 -2.63
N GLU A 6 2.59 2.37 -1.54
CA GLU A 6 3.20 2.10 -0.22
C GLU A 6 2.74 0.79 0.42
N LEU A 7 1.50 0.36 0.15
CA LEU A 7 0.89 -0.83 0.77
C LEU A 7 1.09 -2.14 -0.01
N THR A 8 1.21 -2.07 -1.34
CA THR A 8 1.22 -3.26 -2.22
C THR A 8 2.43 -3.33 -3.13
N GLY A 9 3.36 -2.37 -3.04
CA GLY A 9 4.57 -2.36 -3.86
C GLY A 9 4.36 -2.21 -5.37
N LYS A 10 3.13 -1.99 -5.85
CA LYS A 10 2.83 -1.79 -7.28
C LYS A 10 3.67 -0.65 -7.85
N ALA A 11 4.49 -0.96 -8.84
CA ALA A 11 5.46 -0.06 -9.46
C ALA A 11 5.10 0.21 -10.94
N VAL A 12 5.85 1.11 -11.55
CA VAL A 12 5.76 1.38 -12.99
C VAL A 12 6.22 0.15 -13.77
N LEU A 13 5.45 -0.26 -14.77
CA LEU A 13 5.84 -1.29 -15.71
C LEU A 13 6.30 -0.63 -17.01
N SER A 14 7.34 -1.18 -17.64
CA SER A 14 7.74 -0.80 -19.00
C SER A 14 7.21 -1.81 -20.00
N GLY A 15 6.75 -1.34 -21.16
CA GLY A 15 6.42 -2.22 -22.28
C GLY A 15 6.36 -1.44 -23.59
N ASN A 16 5.64 -2.00 -24.56
CA ASN A 16 5.47 -1.40 -25.87
C ASN A 16 3.99 -1.15 -26.16
N ASN A 17 3.67 -0.08 -26.88
CA ASN A 17 2.46 -0.04 -27.68
C ASN A 17 2.74 -0.79 -28.97
N VAL A 18 1.85 -1.72 -29.33
CA VAL A 18 1.95 -2.52 -30.54
C VAL A 18 0.77 -2.12 -31.43
N SER A 19 1.04 -1.64 -32.64
CA SER A 19 0.00 -1.36 -33.62
C SER A 19 -0.49 -2.64 -34.29
N HIS A 20 -1.58 -2.54 -35.08
CA HIS A 20 -2.04 -3.66 -35.93
C HIS A 20 -0.96 -4.16 -36.91
N ALA A 21 -0.07 -3.27 -37.36
CA ALA A 21 1.09 -3.63 -38.20
C ALA A 21 2.30 -4.11 -37.39
N ASN A 22 2.14 -4.40 -36.09
CA ASN A 22 3.20 -4.80 -35.17
C ASN A 22 4.34 -3.77 -34.98
N ASN A 23 4.11 -2.49 -35.29
CA ASN A 23 5.08 -1.44 -34.99
C ASN A 23 5.11 -1.22 -33.47
N ARG A 24 6.29 -1.39 -32.87
CA ARG A 24 6.49 -1.34 -31.41
C ARG A 24 7.07 0.01 -31.00
N THR A 25 6.34 0.77 -30.18
CA THR A 25 6.85 2.02 -29.56
C THR A 25 6.92 1.88 -28.05
N ARG A 26 8.01 2.38 -27.42
CA ARG A 26 8.21 2.23 -25.97
C ARG A 26 7.19 3.04 -25.18
N ARG A 27 6.58 2.42 -24.17
CA ARG A 27 5.59 3.00 -23.27
C ARG A 27 5.90 2.66 -21.81
N ARG A 28 5.45 3.53 -20.90
CA ARG A 28 5.39 3.26 -19.45
C ARG A 28 3.94 3.10 -19.00
N PHE A 29 3.66 2.07 -18.21
CA PHE A 29 2.37 1.86 -17.54
C PHE A 29 2.48 2.34 -16.11
N LEU A 30 1.74 3.40 -15.80
CA LEU A 30 1.80 4.07 -14.51
C LEU A 30 0.67 3.58 -13.61
N PRO A 31 0.95 3.22 -12.34
CA PRO A 31 -0.11 2.95 -11.39
C PRO A 31 -0.89 4.23 -11.06
N ASN A 32 -2.21 4.10 -10.90
CA ASN A 32 -3.07 5.20 -10.42
C ASN A 32 -2.84 5.40 -8.92
N LEU A 33 -1.89 6.27 -8.57
CA LEU A 33 -1.50 6.59 -7.19
C LEU A 33 -2.27 7.83 -6.72
N VAL A 34 -2.93 7.69 -5.57
CA VAL A 34 -3.68 8.75 -4.90
C VAL A 34 -3.09 8.97 -3.51
N ALA A 35 -3.02 10.22 -3.07
CA ALA A 35 -2.64 10.55 -1.70
C ALA A 35 -3.90 10.52 -0.84
N VAL A 36 -3.98 9.56 0.08
CA VAL A 36 -5.16 9.34 0.93
C VAL A 36 -4.71 9.31 2.39
N THR A 37 -5.59 9.80 3.26
CA THR A 37 -5.44 9.68 4.72
C THR A 37 -6.27 8.50 5.19
N LEU A 38 -5.64 7.54 5.84
CA LEU A 38 -6.28 6.36 6.42
C LEU A 38 -6.15 6.45 7.95
N ILE A 39 -7.21 6.07 8.65
CA ILE A 39 -7.25 6.08 10.11
C ILE A 39 -6.75 4.72 10.62
N SER A 40 -5.87 4.74 11.62
CA SER A 40 -5.45 3.56 12.38
C SER A 40 -6.13 3.61 13.75
N ASP A 41 -6.92 2.59 14.06
CA ASP A 41 -7.66 2.48 15.32
C ASP A 41 -6.72 2.07 16.46
N ALA A 42 -5.78 1.14 16.18
CA ALA A 42 -4.79 0.68 17.15
C ALA A 42 -3.82 1.79 17.60
N LEU A 43 -3.55 2.77 16.72
CA LEU A 43 -2.68 3.91 17.01
C LEU A 43 -3.46 5.20 17.32
N ALA A 44 -4.78 5.24 17.10
CA ALA A 44 -5.62 6.44 17.14
C ALA A 44 -5.01 7.61 16.33
N GLN A 45 -4.42 7.31 15.17
CA GLN A 45 -3.68 8.28 14.36
C GLN A 45 -4.09 8.25 12.89
N ASN A 46 -4.05 9.45 12.28
CA ASN A 46 -4.27 9.65 10.86
C ASN A 46 -2.97 9.46 10.09
N VAL A 47 -2.92 8.45 9.22
CA VAL A 47 -1.74 8.13 8.42
C VAL A 47 -1.98 8.54 6.97
N ARG A 48 -1.20 9.50 6.49
CA ARG A 48 -1.21 9.90 5.07
C ARG A 48 -0.26 9.02 4.26
N LEU A 49 -0.79 8.30 3.27
CA LEU A 49 -0.03 7.38 2.43
C LEU A 49 -0.33 7.64 0.94
N ARG A 50 0.65 7.35 0.07
CA ARG A 50 0.44 7.28 -1.37
C ARG A 50 0.11 5.85 -1.78
N VAL A 51 -1.16 5.65 -2.13
CA VAL A 51 -1.74 4.32 -2.30
C VAL A 51 -2.35 4.21 -3.70
N SER A 52 -2.30 3.01 -4.28
CA SER A 52 -2.99 2.76 -5.55
C SER A 52 -4.49 2.56 -5.33
N ALA A 53 -5.32 2.93 -6.29
CA ALA A 53 -6.78 2.72 -6.18
C ALA A 53 -7.17 1.25 -5.89
N HIS A 54 -6.45 0.29 -6.46
CA HIS A 54 -6.65 -1.12 -6.16
C HIS A 54 -6.30 -1.46 -4.70
N ALA A 55 -5.24 -0.87 -4.16
CA ALA A 55 -4.87 -1.12 -2.78
C ALA A 55 -5.89 -0.54 -1.80
N LEU A 56 -6.51 0.61 -2.11
CA LEU A 56 -7.63 1.15 -1.31
C LEU A 56 -8.79 0.17 -1.23
N ARG A 57 -9.23 -0.38 -2.37
CA ARG A 57 -10.28 -1.42 -2.40
C ARG A 57 -9.92 -2.64 -1.54
N SER A 58 -8.64 -3.06 -1.55
CA SER A 58 -8.16 -4.18 -0.72
C SER A 58 -8.12 -3.84 0.77
N VAL A 59 -7.85 -2.59 1.15
CA VAL A 59 -7.86 -2.13 2.55
C VAL A 59 -9.28 -2.15 3.09
N GLU A 60 -10.25 -1.63 2.34
CA GLU A 60 -11.67 -1.64 2.73
C GLU A 60 -12.21 -3.08 2.85
N HIS A 61 -11.94 -3.94 1.86
CA HIS A 61 -12.34 -5.35 1.92
C HIS A 61 -11.76 -6.10 3.13
N ARG A 62 -10.58 -5.69 3.63
CA ARG A 62 -9.94 -6.34 4.79
C ARG A 62 -10.40 -5.74 6.13
N GLY A 63 -11.27 -4.73 6.11
CA GLY A 63 -11.79 -4.11 7.32
C GLY A 63 -10.88 -3.01 7.88
N GLY A 64 -10.16 -2.27 7.04
CA GLY A 64 -9.38 -1.12 7.45
C GLY A 64 -7.87 -1.31 7.39
N LEU A 65 -7.13 -0.25 7.77
CA LEU A 65 -5.68 -0.19 7.63
C LEU A 65 -4.96 -1.19 8.56
N ASP A 66 -5.41 -1.30 9.80
CA ASP A 66 -4.74 -2.14 10.80
C ASP A 66 -4.90 -3.63 10.46
N ALA A 67 -6.13 -4.05 10.11
CA ALA A 67 -6.40 -5.42 9.68
C ALA A 67 -5.63 -5.79 8.39
N PHE A 68 -5.49 -4.84 7.46
CA PHE A 68 -4.67 -5.02 6.27
C PHE A 68 -3.19 -5.22 6.64
N LEU A 69 -2.63 -4.35 7.48
CA LEU A 69 -1.19 -4.37 7.82
C LEU A 69 -0.79 -5.59 8.63
N THR A 70 -1.66 -6.08 9.52
CA THR A 70 -1.41 -7.31 10.29
C THR A 70 -1.26 -8.53 9.37
N LYS A 71 -2.07 -8.62 8.31
CA LYS A 71 -2.07 -9.74 7.35
C LYS A 71 -1.08 -9.57 6.19
N ALA A 72 -0.67 -8.34 5.88
CA ALA A 72 0.20 -8.05 4.74
C ALA A 72 1.63 -8.56 4.96
N SER A 73 2.28 -9.01 3.87
CA SER A 73 3.68 -9.45 3.89
C SER A 73 4.63 -8.25 3.90
N GLU A 74 5.75 -8.35 4.62
CA GLU A 74 6.72 -7.23 4.74
C GLU A 74 7.41 -6.89 3.43
N VAL A 75 7.54 -7.87 2.52
CA VAL A 75 8.25 -7.71 1.25
C VAL A 75 7.59 -6.65 0.36
N GLU A 76 6.26 -6.59 0.34
CA GLU A 76 5.49 -5.68 -0.51
C GLU A 76 5.32 -4.27 0.08
N LEU A 77 5.50 -4.15 1.40
CA LEU A 77 5.33 -2.91 2.15
C LEU A 77 6.52 -1.95 1.93
N SER A 78 6.22 -0.66 1.85
CA SER A 78 7.24 0.39 1.90
C SER A 78 7.96 0.41 3.25
N PRO A 79 9.18 0.99 3.34
CA PRO A 79 9.87 1.12 4.62
C PRO A 79 9.01 1.80 5.70
N ARG A 80 8.25 2.82 5.30
CA ARG A 80 7.34 3.55 6.20
C ARG A 80 6.19 2.66 6.67
N ALA A 81 5.61 1.86 5.78
CA ALA A 81 4.52 0.95 6.12
C ALA A 81 4.99 -0.24 6.97
N ARG A 82 6.24 -0.70 6.83
CA ARG A 82 6.85 -1.69 7.72
C ARG A 82 6.99 -1.16 9.15
N LEU A 83 7.39 0.11 9.31
CA LEU A 83 7.47 0.75 10.63
C LEU A 83 6.08 0.83 11.28
N LEU A 84 5.06 1.22 10.54
CA LEU A 84 3.67 1.25 11.03
C LEU A 84 3.20 -0.13 11.47
N LYS A 85 3.48 -1.17 10.67
CA LYS A 85 3.14 -2.55 11.05
C LYS A 85 3.76 -2.94 12.39
N ARG A 86 5.04 -2.62 12.62
CA ARG A 86 5.73 -2.90 13.89
C ARG A 86 5.11 -2.11 15.06
N GLN A 87 4.77 -0.85 14.85
CA GLN A 87 4.12 -0.02 15.86
C GLN A 87 2.74 -0.56 16.25
N ILE A 88 1.94 -0.96 15.26
CA ILE A 88 0.62 -1.59 15.48
C ILE A 88 0.79 -2.90 16.25
N ALA A 89 1.73 -3.76 15.85
CA ALA A 89 1.99 -5.02 16.55
C ALA A 89 2.39 -4.79 18.02
N GLN A 90 3.29 -3.85 18.29
CA GLN A 90 3.69 -3.49 19.66
C GLN A 90 2.50 -2.96 20.48
N LYS A 91 1.67 -2.11 19.89
CA LYS A 91 0.50 -1.56 20.58
C LYS A 91 -0.56 -2.62 20.85
N LEU A 92 -0.84 -3.52 19.92
CA LEU A 92 -1.76 -4.63 20.12
C LEU A 92 -1.30 -5.56 21.25
N VAL A 93 0.01 -5.85 21.33
CA VAL A 93 0.57 -6.63 22.44
C VAL A 93 0.44 -5.86 23.76
N ALA A 94 0.75 -4.56 23.78
CA ALA A 94 0.63 -3.74 24.98
C ALA A 94 -0.82 -3.63 25.47
N THR A 95 -1.80 -3.50 24.57
CA THR A 95 -3.22 -3.49 24.93
C THR A 95 -3.69 -4.84 25.44
N ALA A 96 -3.19 -5.95 24.87
CA ALA A 96 -3.53 -7.30 25.34
C ALA A 96 -2.90 -7.63 26.70
N ALA A 97 -1.74 -7.07 27.03
CA ALA A 97 -1.09 -7.25 28.34
C ALA A 97 -1.69 -6.37 29.45
N ALA A 98 -2.42 -5.31 29.09
CA ALA A 98 -3.08 -4.42 30.04
C ALA A 98 -4.52 -4.84 30.37
N ALA A 99 -5.06 -5.85 29.67
CA ALA A 99 -6.36 -6.46 29.89
C ALA A 99 -6.20 -7.77 30.67
#